data_AF-A0A7X6CFH0-F1
#
_entry.id   AF-A0A7X6CFH0-F1
#
_cell.length_a   1.000
_cell.length_b   1.000
_cell.length_c   1.000
_cell.angle_alpha   90.00
_cell.angle_beta   90.00
_cell.angle_gamma   90.00
#
_symmetry.space_group_name_H-M   'P 1'
#
loop_
_entity.id
_entity.type
_entity.pdbx_description
1 polymer ?
#
loop_
_entity_poly.entity_id
_entity_poly.type
_entity_poly.pdbx_seq_one_letter_code
_entity_poly.pdbx_strand_id
1 'polypeptide(L)'
;MNYSIKTVVPEIENSALNQTWEQMLEEVKSYLRAWAIDADFADKLNLAFGSNFDAGEATSLAQDWADGDFSNLPEIEIRNGSEINGAKGAFAKINNTIYLAQEFLMQNIGNSEEVVDVLLEEIGHFIDSRVNSFDAPGDEGAIFSAIVQGLQLDAQMLQALKAEDDTVVLVLDGRIVELEQQNFTGKFTDAIAQVDRLLTTIQNGINSRVF
;
A
#
# COMPACT_ATOMS: atom_id res chain seq x y z
N MET A 1 4.64 -16.93 -7.75
CA MET A 1 5.90 -16.79 -6.97
C MET A 1 5.63 -17.27 -5.57
N ASN A 2 6.48 -18.15 -5.01
CA ASN A 2 6.38 -18.58 -3.62
C ASN A 2 7.19 -17.61 -2.77
N TYR A 3 6.51 -16.69 -2.07
CA TYR A 3 7.17 -15.81 -1.10
C TYR A 3 7.43 -16.63 0.17
N SER A 4 8.63 -17.22 0.28
CA SER A 4 9.09 -17.75 1.56
C SER A 4 9.55 -16.58 2.40
N ILE A 5 8.88 -16.35 3.54
CA ILE A 5 9.38 -15.47 4.60
C ILE A 5 10.74 -16.04 5.04
N LYS A 6 11.85 -15.53 4.47
CA LYS A 6 13.20 -15.83 4.97
C LYS A 6 13.42 -15.03 6.24
N THR A 7 12.85 -15.46 7.35
CA THR A 7 13.18 -14.90 8.67
C THR A 7 14.46 -15.52 9.21
N VAL A 8 15.33 -14.68 9.76
CA VAL A 8 16.44 -15.04 10.66
C VAL A 8 15.90 -15.36 12.07
N VAL A 9 14.70 -15.95 12.17
CA VAL A 9 14.11 -16.38 13.44
C VAL A 9 13.98 -17.91 13.40
N PRO A 10 14.93 -18.65 14.01
CA PRO A 10 14.89 -20.09 14.05
C PRO A 10 13.96 -20.51 15.19
N GLU A 11 12.65 -20.48 14.95
CA GLU A 11 11.71 -21.44 15.54
C GLU A 11 10.30 -21.18 14.99
N ILE A 12 9.70 -22.26 14.49
CA ILE A 12 8.36 -22.41 13.89
C ILE A 12 8.27 -22.06 12.39
N GLU A 13 8.46 -23.09 11.56
CA GLU A 13 7.70 -23.28 10.31
C GLU A 13 6.19 -23.24 10.66
N ASN A 14 5.61 -22.07 10.83
CA ASN A 14 4.23 -21.92 11.30
C ASN A 14 3.31 -21.84 10.08
N SER A 15 2.75 -22.98 9.69
CA SER A 15 1.82 -23.06 8.54
C SER A 15 0.68 -22.02 8.61
N ALA A 16 0.25 -21.64 9.81
CA ALA A 16 -0.76 -20.59 10.00
C ALA A 16 -0.25 -19.19 9.62
N LEU A 17 1.00 -18.84 9.97
CA LEU A 17 1.60 -17.55 9.59
C LEU A 17 1.77 -17.47 8.07
N ASN A 18 2.21 -18.57 7.44
CA ASN A 18 2.33 -18.65 5.99
C ASN A 18 0.97 -18.52 5.32
N GLN A 19 -0.08 -19.16 5.87
CA GLN A 19 -1.43 -19.04 5.36
C GLN A 19 -1.97 -17.61 5.47
N THR A 20 -1.78 -16.94 6.60
CA THR A 20 -2.20 -15.53 6.78
C THR A 20 -1.45 -14.61 5.81
N TRP A 21 -0.15 -14.79 5.64
CA TRP A 21 0.65 -14.04 4.68
C TRP A 21 0.17 -14.26 3.23
N GLU A 22 -0.06 -15.50 2.84
CA GLU A 22 -0.61 -15.82 1.52
C GLU A 22 -1.98 -15.17 1.31
N GLN A 23 -2.83 -15.15 2.33
CA GLN A 23 -4.13 -14.47 2.28
C GLN A 23 -3.98 -12.95 2.08
N MET A 24 -3.07 -12.29 2.82
CA MET A 24 -2.77 -10.87 2.63
C MET A 24 -2.29 -10.58 1.20
N LEU A 25 -1.42 -11.42 0.65
CA LEU A 25 -0.94 -11.26 -0.73
C LEU A 25 -2.03 -11.49 -1.77
N GLU A 26 -2.93 -12.44 -1.55
CA GLU A 26 -4.09 -12.63 -2.45
C GLU A 26 -5.07 -11.46 -2.36
N GLU A 27 -5.22 -10.84 -1.18
CA GLU A 27 -6.03 -9.64 -0.99
C GLU A 27 -5.43 -8.44 -1.73
N VAL A 28 -4.12 -8.19 -1.59
CA VAL A 28 -3.38 -7.18 -2.38
C VAL A 28 -3.63 -7.39 -3.88
N LYS A 29 -3.41 -8.61 -4.39
CA LYS A 29 -3.63 -8.95 -5.81
C LYS A 29 -5.07 -8.72 -6.25
N SER A 30 -6.04 -8.99 -5.38
CA SER A 30 -7.45 -8.74 -5.65
C SER A 30 -7.72 -7.24 -5.82
N TYR A 31 -7.16 -6.38 -4.95
CA TYR A 31 -7.26 -4.93 -5.10
C TYR A 31 -6.63 -4.44 -6.41
N LEU A 32 -5.42 -4.90 -6.73
CA LEU A 32 -4.73 -4.53 -7.97
C LEU A 32 -5.49 -4.98 -9.21
N ARG A 33 -6.06 -6.20 -9.20
CA ARG A 33 -6.87 -6.71 -10.31
C ARG A 33 -8.16 -5.91 -10.49
N ALA A 34 -8.84 -5.58 -9.39
CA ALA A 34 -10.05 -4.77 -9.43
C ALA A 34 -9.76 -3.36 -9.97
N TRP A 35 -8.65 -2.75 -9.53
CA TRP A 35 -8.18 -1.47 -10.04
C TRP A 35 -7.82 -1.52 -11.54
N ALA A 36 -7.15 -2.59 -11.98
CA ALA A 36 -6.70 -2.74 -13.37
C ALA A 36 -7.85 -2.81 -14.40
N ILE A 37 -9.04 -3.21 -13.98
CA ILE A 37 -10.24 -3.30 -14.84
C ILE A 37 -11.26 -2.20 -14.54
N ASP A 38 -10.91 -1.24 -13.70
CA ASP A 38 -11.79 -0.15 -13.29
C ASP A 38 -12.08 0.79 -14.47
N ALA A 39 -13.34 1.22 -14.60
CA ALA A 39 -13.75 2.14 -15.67
C ALA A 39 -13.06 3.51 -15.54
N ASP A 40 -12.71 3.91 -14.32
CA ASP A 40 -12.07 5.18 -13.98
C ASP A 40 -10.54 5.03 -13.85
N PHE A 41 -9.95 3.93 -14.35
CA PHE A 41 -8.51 3.62 -14.26
C PHE A 41 -7.59 4.82 -14.58
N ALA A 42 -7.86 5.52 -15.68
CA ALA A 42 -7.05 6.67 -16.10
C ALA A 42 -7.16 7.85 -15.14
N ASP A 43 -8.35 8.11 -14.59
CA ASP A 43 -8.57 9.19 -13.63
C ASP A 43 -7.89 8.87 -12.28
N LYS A 44 -7.91 7.59 -11.88
CA LYS A 44 -7.21 7.08 -10.70
C LYS A 44 -5.69 7.22 -10.83
N LEU A 45 -5.13 6.87 -11.99
CA LEU A 45 -3.71 7.11 -12.29
C LEU A 45 -3.36 8.59 -12.22
N ASN A 46 -4.16 9.45 -12.86
CA ASN A 46 -3.92 10.90 -12.86
C ASN A 46 -3.95 11.50 -11.44
N LEU A 47 -4.80 10.95 -10.57
CA LEU A 47 -4.94 11.44 -9.20
C LEU A 47 -3.69 11.15 -8.35
N ALA A 48 -3.13 9.95 -8.47
CA ALA A 48 -1.92 9.50 -7.77
C ALA A 48 -0.65 10.04 -8.45
N PHE A 49 -0.42 9.67 -9.71
CA PHE A 49 0.87 9.79 -10.41
C PHE A 49 1.01 11.05 -11.29
N GLY A 50 0.02 11.95 -11.24
CA GLY A 50 -0.02 13.14 -12.09
C GLY A 50 -0.37 12.84 -13.56
N SER A 51 -0.20 13.81 -14.46
CA SER A 51 -0.72 13.71 -15.85
C SER A 51 0.30 13.33 -16.93
N ASN A 52 1.56 13.10 -16.54
CA ASN A 52 2.67 12.94 -17.50
C ASN A 52 3.23 11.51 -17.53
N PHE A 53 2.55 10.54 -16.89
CA PHE A 53 2.96 9.15 -16.90
C PHE A 53 2.87 8.52 -18.30
N ASP A 54 3.66 7.48 -18.52
CA ASP A 54 3.59 6.64 -19.71
C ASP A 54 2.33 5.76 -19.64
N ALA A 55 1.29 6.19 -20.36
CA ALA A 55 0.03 5.46 -20.44
C ALA A 55 0.17 4.05 -21.05
N GLY A 56 1.19 3.80 -21.86
CA GLY A 56 1.49 2.49 -22.43
C GLY A 56 1.99 1.52 -21.37
N GLU A 57 2.99 1.92 -20.58
CA GLU A 57 3.49 1.12 -19.44
C GLU A 57 2.39 0.89 -18.40
N ALA A 58 1.61 1.92 -18.06
CA ALA A 58 0.50 1.79 -17.12
C ALA A 58 -0.57 0.79 -17.61
N THR A 59 -0.92 0.86 -18.90
CA THR A 59 -1.86 -0.08 -19.52
C THR A 59 -1.30 -1.51 -19.56
N SER A 60 0.01 -1.67 -19.80
CA SER A 60 0.66 -2.98 -19.79
C SER A 60 0.60 -3.62 -18.40
N LEU A 61 0.92 -2.87 -17.34
CA LEU A 61 0.80 -3.35 -15.95
C LEU A 61 -0.64 -3.76 -15.61
N ALA A 62 -1.62 -2.94 -16.00
CA ALA A 62 -3.02 -3.25 -15.79
C ALA A 62 -3.45 -4.52 -16.53
N GLN A 63 -2.99 -4.74 -17.77
CA GLN A 63 -3.29 -5.94 -18.53
C GLN A 63 -2.74 -7.20 -17.85
N ASP A 64 -1.49 -7.17 -17.41
CA ASP A 64 -0.89 -8.29 -16.68
C ASP A 64 -1.73 -8.65 -15.44
N TRP A 65 -2.11 -7.65 -14.63
CA TRP A 65 -2.89 -7.87 -13.41
C TRP A 65 -4.34 -8.31 -13.68
N ALA A 66 -4.96 -7.80 -14.75
CA ALA A 66 -6.28 -8.23 -15.20
C ALA A 66 -6.29 -9.72 -15.60
N ASP A 67 -5.21 -10.18 -16.22
CA ASP A 67 -4.99 -11.59 -16.60
C ASP A 67 -4.54 -12.47 -15.42
N GLY A 68 -4.24 -11.85 -14.27
CA GLY A 68 -3.77 -12.52 -13.05
C GLY A 68 -2.27 -12.83 -13.04
N ASP A 69 -1.50 -12.19 -13.93
CA ASP A 69 -0.05 -12.21 -13.92
C ASP A 69 0.49 -11.11 -13.00
N PHE A 70 0.96 -11.51 -11.82
CA PHE A 70 1.60 -10.62 -10.84
C PHE A 70 3.11 -10.82 -10.77
N SER A 71 3.72 -11.42 -11.79
CA SER A 71 5.16 -11.70 -11.81
C SER A 71 6.03 -10.45 -11.89
N ASN A 72 5.43 -9.31 -12.26
CA ASN A 72 6.09 -8.01 -12.32
C ASN A 72 6.12 -7.27 -10.97
N LEU A 73 5.46 -7.78 -9.92
CA LEU A 73 5.51 -7.13 -8.60
C LEU A 73 6.93 -7.17 -8.01
N PRO A 74 7.30 -6.15 -7.21
CA PRO A 74 8.57 -6.13 -6.47
C PRO A 74 8.77 -7.37 -5.58
N GLU A 75 10.03 -7.71 -5.32
CA GLU A 75 10.35 -8.67 -4.25
C GLU A 75 10.03 -8.04 -2.90
N ILE A 76 9.49 -8.82 -1.95
CA ILE A 76 9.23 -8.36 -0.59
C ILE A 76 10.30 -8.96 0.34
N GLU A 77 11.03 -8.10 1.03
CA GLU A 77 12.04 -8.47 2.02
C GLU A 77 11.66 -7.96 3.42
N ILE A 78 11.71 -8.84 4.41
CA ILE A 78 11.44 -8.48 5.81
C ILE A 78 12.75 -8.04 6.48
N ARG A 79 12.80 -6.81 7.01
CA ARG A 79 13.97 -6.24 7.72
C ARG A 79 13.58 -5.74 9.10
N ASN A 80 14.54 -5.50 9.98
CA ASN A 80 14.22 -4.77 11.22
C ASN A 80 13.82 -3.34 10.84
N GLY A 81 12.78 -2.78 11.45
CA GLY A 81 12.32 -1.43 11.14
C GLY A 81 13.42 -0.39 11.28
N SER A 82 14.34 -0.58 12.24
CA SER A 82 15.50 0.32 12.41
C SER A 82 16.47 0.35 11.21
N GLU A 83 16.49 -0.68 10.37
CA GLU A 83 17.30 -0.72 9.14
C GLU A 83 16.69 0.11 8.00
N ILE A 84 15.38 0.33 8.06
CA ILE A 84 14.61 1.15 7.11
C ILE A 84 14.09 2.44 7.77
N ASN A 85 14.95 3.08 8.57
CA ASN A 85 14.65 4.37 9.22
C ASN A 85 13.38 4.39 10.11
N GLY A 86 12.96 3.22 10.60
CA GLY A 86 11.77 3.07 11.45
C GLY A 86 10.44 2.96 10.71
N ALA A 87 10.44 2.92 9.37
CA ALA A 87 9.22 2.84 8.58
C ALA A 87 8.51 1.51 8.68
N LYS A 88 7.20 1.49 8.40
CA LYS A 88 6.41 0.25 8.40
C LYS A 88 6.68 -0.56 7.12
N GLY A 89 6.75 0.15 6.00
CA GLY A 89 7.17 -0.33 4.68
C GLY A 89 8.14 0.67 4.06
N ALA A 90 8.85 0.25 3.03
CA ALA A 90 9.57 1.14 2.14
C ALA A 90 9.84 0.51 0.77
N PHE A 91 9.72 1.26 -0.31
CA PHE A 91 10.05 0.82 -1.66
C PHE A 91 11.41 1.35 -2.09
N ALA A 92 12.22 0.46 -2.67
CA ALA A 92 13.52 0.79 -3.22
C ALA A 92 13.54 0.56 -4.74
N LYS A 93 13.51 1.66 -5.50
CA LYS A 93 13.59 1.63 -6.96
C LYS A 93 14.87 0.97 -7.48
N ILE A 94 15.99 1.14 -6.79
CA ILE A 94 17.32 0.70 -7.27
C ILE A 94 17.43 -0.83 -7.46
N ASN A 95 16.68 -1.60 -6.69
CA ASN A 95 16.66 -3.07 -6.74
C ASN A 95 15.25 -3.66 -6.88
N ASN A 96 14.23 -2.82 -7.07
CA ASN A 96 12.84 -3.24 -7.20
C ASN A 96 12.39 -4.10 -6.01
N THR A 97 12.60 -3.61 -4.80
CA THR A 97 12.33 -4.34 -3.55
C THR A 97 11.45 -3.51 -2.63
N ILE A 98 10.43 -4.13 -2.07
CA ILE A 98 9.65 -3.63 -0.95
C ILE A 98 10.26 -4.19 0.33
N TYR A 99 10.68 -3.33 1.23
CA TYR A 99 11.11 -3.67 2.56
C TYR A 99 9.95 -3.51 3.53
N LEU A 100 9.64 -4.56 4.30
CA LEU A 100 8.59 -4.51 5.32
C LEU A 100 9.22 -4.69 6.70
N ALA A 101 8.88 -3.81 7.65
CA ALA A 101 9.38 -3.90 9.00
C ALA A 101 8.86 -5.17 9.70
N GLN A 102 9.79 -5.95 10.25
CA GLN A 102 9.49 -7.18 10.96
C GLN A 102 8.57 -6.93 12.15
N GLU A 103 8.86 -5.88 12.93
CA GLU A 103 8.10 -5.52 14.12
C GLU A 103 6.67 -5.11 13.76
N PHE A 104 6.50 -4.38 12.66
CA PHE A 104 5.20 -4.00 12.13
C PHE A 104 4.39 -5.23 11.70
N LEU A 105 4.99 -6.12 10.90
CA LEU A 105 4.36 -7.36 10.45
C LEU A 105 3.93 -8.25 11.63
N MET A 106 4.81 -8.42 12.63
CA MET A 106 4.52 -9.24 13.81
C MET A 106 3.39 -8.66 14.67
N GLN A 107 3.28 -7.33 14.74
CA GLN A 107 2.21 -6.66 15.49
C GLN A 107 0.86 -6.75 14.77
N ASN A 108 0.86 -6.80 13.43
CA ASN A 108 -0.34 -6.76 12.59
C ASN A 108 -0.68 -8.09 11.91
N ILE A 109 -0.04 -9.19 12.30
CA ILE A 109 -0.35 -10.50 11.71
C ILE A 109 -1.81 -10.92 11.92
N GLY A 110 -2.45 -10.45 13.00
CA GLY A 110 -3.88 -10.64 13.26
C GLY A 110 -4.79 -9.53 12.72
N ASN A 111 -4.22 -8.52 12.05
CA ASN A 111 -4.90 -7.37 11.47
C ASN A 111 -4.38 -7.14 10.04
N SER A 112 -4.86 -7.98 9.11
CA SER A 112 -4.36 -8.00 7.71
C SER A 112 -4.53 -6.67 6.99
N GLU A 113 -5.55 -5.88 7.34
CA GLU A 113 -5.86 -4.60 6.70
C GLU A 113 -4.67 -3.64 6.75
N GLU A 114 -4.02 -3.49 7.90
CA GLU A 114 -2.86 -2.57 8.03
C GLU A 114 -1.68 -3.05 7.18
N VAL A 115 -1.43 -4.36 7.09
CA VAL A 115 -0.32 -4.88 6.28
C VAL A 115 -0.63 -4.74 4.79
N VAL A 116 -1.88 -4.98 4.38
CA VAL A 116 -2.35 -4.79 3.01
C VAL A 116 -2.24 -3.32 2.59
N ASP A 117 -2.63 -2.39 3.47
CA ASP A 117 -2.53 -0.96 3.23
C ASP A 117 -1.08 -0.52 2.95
N VAL A 118 -0.14 -0.91 3.82
CA VAL A 118 1.30 -0.65 3.61
C VAL A 118 1.78 -1.26 2.30
N LEU A 119 1.45 -2.52 2.01
CA LEU A 119 1.90 -3.17 0.77
C LEU A 119 1.35 -2.49 -0.49
N LEU A 120 0.10 -2.00 -0.46
CA LEU A 120 -0.50 -1.28 -1.58
C LEU A 120 0.16 0.08 -1.78
N GLU A 121 0.52 0.78 -0.71
CA GLU A 121 1.30 2.02 -0.75
C GLU A 121 2.66 1.80 -1.43
N GLU A 122 3.42 0.80 -0.97
CA GLU A 122 4.72 0.48 -1.58
C GLU A 122 4.63 -0.02 -3.02
N ILE A 123 3.51 -0.66 -3.40
CA ILE A 123 3.22 -1.00 -4.80
C ILE A 123 2.86 0.25 -5.61
N GLY A 124 2.25 1.26 -4.99
CA GLY A 124 2.02 2.57 -5.61
C GLY A 124 3.32 3.25 -6.03
N HIS A 125 4.29 3.34 -5.12
CA HIS A 125 5.65 3.83 -5.42
C HIS A 125 6.32 3.01 -6.53
N PHE A 126 6.17 1.67 -6.52
CA PHE A 126 6.62 0.84 -7.63
C PHE A 126 5.98 1.23 -8.97
N ILE A 127 4.65 1.42 -9.01
CA ILE A 127 3.95 1.84 -10.23
C ILE A 127 4.49 3.18 -10.70
N ASP A 128 4.60 4.17 -9.81
CA ASP A 128 5.14 5.49 -10.15
C ASP A 128 6.52 5.35 -10.82
N SER A 129 7.42 4.59 -10.18
CA SER A 129 8.77 4.37 -10.64
C SER A 129 8.88 3.74 -12.04
N ARG A 130 7.83 3.03 -12.47
CA ARG A 130 7.70 2.36 -13.77
C ARG A 130 7.07 3.26 -14.82
N VAL A 131 6.05 4.03 -14.47
CA VAL A 131 5.26 4.83 -15.42
C VAL A 131 5.79 6.25 -15.56
N ASN A 132 6.48 6.78 -14.55
CA ASN A 132 7.05 8.11 -14.54
C ASN A 132 8.59 8.10 -14.67
N SER A 133 9.12 9.06 -15.44
CA SER A 133 10.57 9.26 -15.56
C SER A 133 11.18 9.96 -14.36
N PHE A 134 10.36 10.73 -13.64
CA PHE A 134 10.69 11.44 -12.42
C PHE A 134 9.59 11.14 -11.42
N ASP A 135 10.01 10.95 -10.18
CA ASP A 135 9.12 10.75 -9.05
C ASP A 135 7.96 11.75 -9.04
N ALA A 136 6.75 11.25 -8.77
CA ALA A 136 5.59 12.11 -8.60
C ALA A 136 5.74 12.88 -7.27
N PRO A 137 5.30 14.15 -7.21
CA PRO A 137 5.42 14.91 -5.98
C PRO A 137 4.41 14.46 -4.93
N GLY A 138 4.88 14.27 -3.70
CA GLY A 138 4.04 13.86 -2.58
C GLY A 138 4.28 12.40 -2.23
N ASP A 139 3.34 11.83 -1.49
CA ASP A 139 3.23 10.40 -1.24
C ASP A 139 2.15 9.82 -2.18
N GLU A 140 2.52 9.59 -3.45
CA GLU A 140 1.64 9.00 -4.46
C GLU A 140 1.32 7.53 -4.18
N GLY A 141 2.21 6.84 -3.46
CA GLY A 141 1.97 5.52 -2.89
C GLY A 141 0.72 5.49 -2.01
N ALA A 142 0.64 6.36 -1.01
CA ALA A 142 -0.50 6.44 -0.09
C ALA A 142 -1.78 6.87 -0.80
N ILE A 143 -1.66 7.80 -1.77
CA ILE A 143 -2.80 8.20 -2.61
C ILE A 143 -3.31 6.99 -3.41
N PHE A 144 -2.41 6.23 -4.04
CA PHE A 144 -2.75 5.02 -4.76
C PHE A 144 -3.41 3.99 -3.85
N SER A 145 -2.82 3.69 -2.69
CA SER A 145 -3.36 2.75 -1.70
C SER A 145 -4.79 3.09 -1.31
N ALA A 146 -5.06 4.37 -0.99
CA ALA A 146 -6.40 4.83 -0.67
C ALA A 146 -7.39 4.64 -1.82
N ILE A 147 -6.98 4.96 -3.05
CA ILE A 147 -7.83 4.86 -4.25
C ILE A 147 -8.21 3.41 -4.56
N VAL A 148 -7.25 2.48 -4.50
CA VAL A 148 -7.51 1.07 -4.85
C VAL A 148 -8.35 0.35 -3.80
N GLN A 149 -8.25 0.79 -2.55
CA GLN A 149 -9.12 0.33 -1.46
C GLN A 149 -10.49 1.02 -1.44
N GLY A 150 -10.73 2.01 -2.31
CA GLY A 150 -12.00 2.76 -2.37
C GLY A 150 -12.19 3.73 -1.21
N LEU A 151 -11.12 4.08 -0.50
CA LEU A 151 -11.13 5.05 0.59
C LEU A 151 -11.28 6.47 0.05
N GLN A 152 -11.97 7.32 0.81
CA GLN A 152 -12.14 8.72 0.44
C GLN A 152 -11.00 9.57 0.99
N LEU A 153 -10.31 10.25 0.08
CA LEU A 153 -9.38 11.32 0.39
C LEU A 153 -10.17 12.64 0.38
N ASP A 154 -10.39 13.22 1.56
CA ASP A 154 -10.87 14.60 1.61
C ASP A 154 -9.80 15.56 1.06
N ALA A 155 -10.20 16.79 0.73
CA ALA A 155 -9.30 17.76 0.10
C ALA A 155 -8.10 18.13 0.99
N GLN A 156 -8.24 18.06 2.31
CA GLN A 156 -7.16 18.38 3.24
C GLN A 156 -6.15 17.23 3.31
N MET A 157 -6.64 15.98 3.38
CA MET A 157 -5.81 14.79 3.35
C MET A 157 -5.06 14.66 2.04
N LEU A 158 -5.76 14.81 0.91
CA LEU A 158 -5.14 14.79 -0.42
C LEU A 158 -4.06 15.86 -0.56
N GLN A 159 -4.30 17.06 -0.02
CA GLN A 159 -3.30 18.13 -0.03
C GLN A 159 -2.10 17.82 0.87
N ALA A 160 -2.33 17.15 2.01
CA ALA A 160 -1.25 16.74 2.90
C ALA A 160 -0.35 15.70 2.23
N LEU A 161 -0.93 14.65 1.64
CA LEU A 161 -0.20 13.61 0.91
C LEU A 161 0.57 14.20 -0.29
N LYS A 162 -0.06 15.09 -1.08
CA LYS A 162 0.62 15.78 -2.19
C LYS A 162 1.75 16.73 -1.79
N ALA A 163 1.93 16.97 -0.50
CA ALA A 163 2.98 17.83 0.03
C ALA A 163 3.96 17.06 0.93
N GLU A 164 3.74 15.76 1.13
CA GLU A 164 4.61 14.90 1.91
C GLU A 164 5.89 14.60 1.14
N ASP A 165 7.00 14.55 1.85
CA ASP A 165 8.27 14.03 1.35
C ASP A 165 8.59 12.85 2.24
N ASP A 166 8.24 11.67 1.74
CA ASP A 166 8.40 10.37 2.39
C ASP A 166 9.74 9.72 2.01
N THR A 167 10.60 10.43 1.27
CA THR A 167 11.89 9.90 0.82
C THR A 167 12.95 9.91 1.92
N VAL A 168 13.78 8.87 1.94
CA VAL A 168 15.02 8.83 2.75
C VAL A 168 16.15 8.18 1.99
N VAL A 169 17.37 8.68 2.19
CA VAL A 169 18.60 8.04 1.71
C VAL A 169 19.37 7.46 2.89
N LEU A 170 19.62 6.16 2.86
CA LEU A 170 20.34 5.45 3.91
C LEU A 170 21.33 4.42 3.34
N VAL A 171 22.08 3.76 4.23
CA VAL A 171 22.96 2.65 3.85
C VAL A 171 22.35 1.34 4.31
N LEU A 172 21.95 0.49 3.35
CA LEU A 172 21.43 -0.85 3.60
C LEU A 172 22.38 -1.89 2.98
N ASP A 173 22.81 -2.86 3.78
CA ASP A 173 23.79 -3.88 3.37
C ASP A 173 25.07 -3.31 2.70
N GLY A 174 25.50 -2.14 3.18
CA GLY A 174 26.70 -1.44 2.68
C GLY A 174 26.50 -0.70 1.36
N ARG A 175 25.27 -0.55 0.87
CA ARG A 175 24.93 0.22 -0.34
C ARG A 175 24.09 1.42 0.02
N ILE A 176 24.30 2.54 -0.67
CA ILE A 176 23.41 3.71 -0.57
C ILE A 176 22.12 3.35 -1.30
N VAL A 177 20.99 3.46 -0.60
CA VAL A 177 19.65 3.18 -1.10
C VAL A 177 18.76 4.38 -0.78
N GLU A 178 18.01 4.82 -1.77
CA GLU A 178 16.90 5.76 -1.61
C GLU A 178 15.62 4.94 -1.45
N LEU A 179 14.81 5.31 -0.46
CA LEU A 179 13.58 4.65 -0.08
C LEU A 179 12.45 5.68 -0.07
N GLU A 180 11.32 5.30 -0.64
CA GLU A 180 10.00 5.91 -0.37
C GLU A 180 9.40 5.14 0.81
N GLN A 181 8.74 5.81 1.75
CA GLN A 181 8.48 5.24 3.08
C GLN A 181 7.06 5.43 3.60
N GLN A 182 6.41 4.32 3.95
CA GLN A 182 5.21 4.35 4.78
C GLN A 182 5.52 4.74 6.24
N ASN A 183 5.51 6.05 6.50
CA ASN A 183 5.63 6.69 7.81
C ASN A 183 4.43 7.57 8.16
N PHE A 184 3.56 7.86 7.18
CA PHE A 184 2.41 8.71 7.37
C PHE A 184 1.43 8.11 8.38
N THR A 185 0.86 8.97 9.23
CA THR A 185 -0.05 8.56 10.32
C THR A 185 -1.45 9.16 10.19
N GLY A 186 -1.73 9.87 9.09
CA GLY A 186 -3.10 10.31 8.80
C GLY A 186 -4.02 9.10 8.63
N LYS A 187 -5.28 9.26 9.04
CA LYS A 187 -6.27 8.18 8.93
C LYS A 187 -7.17 8.45 7.76
N PHE A 188 -7.22 7.52 6.82
CA PHE A 188 -8.25 7.48 5.81
C PHE A 188 -9.60 7.21 6.46
N THR A 189 -10.65 7.82 5.91
CA THR A 189 -12.00 7.50 6.33
C THR A 189 -12.65 6.62 5.29
N ASP A 190 -13.04 5.42 5.72
CA ASP A 190 -13.93 4.58 4.94
C ASP A 190 -15.35 5.18 4.97
N ALA A 191 -15.93 5.36 3.79
CA ALA A 191 -17.29 5.85 3.63
C ALA A 191 -18.31 4.88 4.26
N ILE A 192 -18.06 3.57 4.24
CA ILE A 192 -18.91 2.56 4.89
C ILE A 192 -18.83 2.73 6.41
N ALA A 193 -17.62 2.86 6.98
CA ALA A 193 -17.47 3.18 8.40
C ALA A 193 -18.17 4.48 8.81
N GLN A 194 -18.18 5.51 7.95
CA GLN A 194 -18.96 6.73 8.20
C GLN A 194 -20.47 6.47 8.18
N VAL A 195 -20.96 5.66 7.23
CA VAL A 195 -22.37 5.25 7.16
C VAL A 195 -22.75 4.45 8.40
N ASP A 196 -21.92 3.51 8.87
CA ASP A 196 -22.20 2.71 10.07
C ASP A 196 -22.23 3.56 11.35
N ARG A 197 -21.33 4.54 11.46
CA ARG A 197 -21.37 5.53 12.55
C ARG A 197 -22.63 6.38 12.50
N LEU A 198 -23.05 6.79 11.31
CA LEU A 198 -24.27 7.56 11.10
C LEU A 198 -25.51 6.72 11.47
N LEU A 199 -25.59 5.47 11.01
CA LEU A 199 -26.66 4.52 11.34
C LEU A 199 -26.74 4.29 12.85
N THR A 200 -25.61 4.07 13.51
CA THR A 200 -25.53 3.91 14.97
C THR A 200 -26.02 5.18 15.70
N THR A 201 -25.61 6.36 15.24
CA THR A 201 -26.02 7.64 15.81
C THR A 201 -27.53 7.87 15.65
N ILE A 202 -28.08 7.56 14.48
CA ILE A 202 -29.52 7.63 14.20
C ILE A 202 -30.28 6.64 15.09
N GLN A 203 -29.83 5.38 15.19
CA GLN A 203 -30.48 4.36 16.01
C GLN A 203 -30.54 4.77 17.48
N ASN A 204 -29.43 5.29 18.03
CA ASN A 204 -29.38 5.82 19.39
C ASN A 204 -30.30 7.03 19.58
N GLY A 205 -30.35 7.94 18.59
CA GLY A 205 -31.26 9.07 18.57
C GLY A 205 -32.73 8.64 18.59
N ILE A 206 -33.11 7.64 17.80
CA ILE A 206 -34.47 7.06 17.79
C ILE A 206 -34.78 6.44 19.15
N ASN A 207 -33.91 5.57 19.66
CA ASN A 207 -34.11 4.88 20.95
C ASN A 207 -34.27 5.86 22.12
N SER A 208 -33.59 7.01 22.08
CA SER A 208 -33.70 8.05 23.10
C SER A 208 -34.98 8.91 23.05
N ARG A 209 -35.73 8.84 21.94
CA ARG A 209 -36.96 9.64 21.71
C ARG A 209 -38.24 8.84 21.86
N VAL A 210 -38.15 7.53 22.00
CA VAL A 210 -39.30 6.68 22.34
C VAL A 210 -39.45 6.66 23.87
N PHE A 211 -40.15 7.67 24.39
CA PHE A 211 -40.79 7.69 25.71
C PHE A 211 -42.27 8.03 25.52
#